data_AF-A0A1I6DVZ5-F1
#
_entry.id   AF-A0A1I6DVZ5-F1
#
_cell.length_a   1.000
_cell.length_b   1.000
_cell.length_c   1.000
_cell.angle_alpha   90.00
_cell.angle_beta   90.00
_cell.angle_gamma   90.00
#
_symmetry.space_group_name_H-M   'P 1'
#
loop_
_entity.id
_entity.type
_entity.pdbx_description
1 polymer ?
#
loop_
_entity_poly.entity_id
_entity_poly.type
_entity_poly.pdbx_seq_one_letter_code
_entity_poly.pdbx_strand_id
1 'polypeptide(L)'
;MSRFGKGTRSGYPPPFSVLHAPRLILVGVKLSRPMSLFLVAFGVWSWVIWPTFLKNIWKDPRSFSDGPTAFFTVHLVLVIASLVFGTVIGVLGVRGFLATRRR
;
A
#
# COMPACT_ATOMS: atom_id res chain seq x y z
N MET A 1 64.03 11.15 41.22
CA MET A 1 63.24 12.21 40.55
C MET A 1 62.14 11.56 39.72
N SER A 2 60.96 11.42 40.31
CA SER A 2 59.76 10.81 39.74
C SER A 2 58.99 11.84 38.91
N ARG A 3 58.87 11.61 37.60
CA ARG A 3 58.13 12.50 36.70
C ARG A 3 56.70 11.98 36.51
N PHE A 4 55.77 12.75 37.08
CA PHE A 4 54.48 13.11 36.50
C PHE A 4 53.53 11.99 36.05
N GLY A 5 52.47 11.82 36.83
CA GLY A 5 51.25 11.18 36.36
C GLY A 5 50.60 11.93 35.20
N LYS A 6 49.92 11.18 34.34
CA LYS A 6 48.85 11.68 33.48
C LYS A 6 47.71 10.65 33.42
N GLY A 7 46.68 10.96 34.19
CA GLY A 7 45.28 10.90 33.79
C GLY A 7 44.81 9.63 33.07
N THR A 8 44.19 8.76 33.85
CA THR A 8 43.01 7.96 33.50
C THR A 8 42.27 8.44 32.25
N ARG A 9 42.50 7.80 31.10
CA ARG A 9 41.54 7.86 29.98
C ARG A 9 40.44 6.85 30.27
N SER A 10 39.61 7.21 31.24
CA SER A 10 38.33 6.56 31.50
C SER A 10 37.45 6.78 30.26
N GLY A 11 37.36 5.76 29.40
CA GLY A 11 36.69 5.79 28.11
C GLY A 11 35.16 5.76 28.21
N TYR A 12 34.56 6.57 29.09
CA TYR A 12 33.12 6.80 29.04
C TYR A 12 32.83 7.85 27.97
N PRO A 13 32.04 7.53 26.92
CA PRO A 13 31.54 8.55 26.02
C PRO A 13 30.65 9.53 26.81
N PRO A 14 30.62 10.82 26.44
CA PRO A 14 29.78 11.80 27.12
C PRO A 14 28.30 11.39 27.04
N PRO A 15 27.49 11.71 28.07
CA PRO A 15 26.11 11.21 28.23
C PRO A 15 25.14 11.60 27.10
N PHE A 16 25.55 12.50 26.21
CA PHE A 16 24.77 12.98 25.07
C PHE A 16 25.12 12.30 23.74
N SER A 17 26.05 11.34 23.73
CA SER A 17 26.49 10.64 22.50
C SER A 17 25.52 9.56 22.03
N VAL A 18 24.47 9.27 22.83
CA VAL A 18 23.40 8.33 22.50
C VAL A 18 22.14 9.09 22.08
N LEU A 19 22.31 10.10 21.22
CA LEU A 19 21.21 10.50 20.35
C LEU A 19 20.93 9.30 19.47
N HIS A 20 19.91 8.53 19.85
CA HIS A 20 19.34 7.45 19.08
C HIS A 20 18.92 8.08 17.75
N ALA A 21 19.79 7.99 16.75
CA ALA A 21 19.40 8.27 15.37
C ALA A 21 18.12 7.45 15.15
N PRO A 22 16.97 8.07 14.82
CA PRO A 22 15.74 7.33 14.55
C PRO A 22 15.92 6.59 13.23
N ARG A 23 16.70 5.51 13.24
CA ARG A 23 17.10 4.77 12.06
C ARG A 23 16.11 3.68 11.69
N LEU A 24 14.88 3.72 12.23
CA LEU A 24 14.08 2.52 12.40
C LEU A 24 12.56 2.70 12.23
N ILE A 25 12.05 3.62 11.41
CA ILE A 25 10.63 3.53 10.94
C ILE A 25 10.49 3.76 9.42
N LEU A 26 11.58 3.97 8.69
CA LEU A 26 11.56 4.04 7.22
C LEU A 26 12.45 2.95 6.61
N VAL A 27 12.40 1.73 7.16
CA VAL A 27 12.75 0.56 6.35
C VAL A 27 11.72 0.53 5.24
N GLY A 28 12.10 1.06 4.06
CA GLY A 28 11.20 1.18 2.92
C GLY A 28 10.47 -0.14 2.72
N VAL A 29 9.15 -0.11 2.83
CA VAL A 29 8.31 -1.31 2.76
C VAL A 29 8.55 -1.95 1.40
N LYS A 30 9.32 -3.03 1.36
CA LYS A 30 9.52 -3.84 0.17
C LYS A 30 8.38 -4.84 0.12
N LEU A 31 7.47 -4.66 -0.83
CA LEU A 31 6.43 -5.65 -1.11
C LEU A 31 7.10 -6.99 -1.43
N SER A 32 6.77 -8.03 -0.66
CA SER A 32 7.27 -9.38 -0.93
C SER A 32 6.74 -9.90 -2.28
N ARG A 33 7.44 -10.87 -2.89
CA ARG A 33 7.01 -11.49 -4.16
C ARG A 33 5.56 -12.02 -4.10
N PRO A 34 5.15 -12.77 -3.04
CA PRO A 34 3.78 -13.24 -2.92
C PRO A 34 2.76 -12.11 -2.81
N MET A 35 3.09 -11.04 -2.07
CA MET A 35 2.21 -9.88 -1.91
C MET A 35 2.02 -9.14 -3.24
N SER A 36 3.08 -8.97 -4.03
CA SER A 36 2.96 -8.34 -5.35
C SER A 36 2.03 -9.14 -6.27
N LEU A 37 2.14 -10.48 -6.29
CA LEU A 37 1.25 -11.33 -7.06
C LEU A 37 -0.20 -11.25 -6.57
N PHE A 38 -0.40 -11.23 -5.24
CA PHE A 38 -1.71 -11.04 -4.65
C PHE A 38 -2.35 -9.72 -5.07
N LEU A 39 -1.60 -8.60 -5.06
CA LEU A 39 -2.11 -7.29 -5.49
C LEU A 39 -2.52 -7.29 -6.98
N VAL A 40 -1.73 -7.94 -7.84
CA VAL A 40 -2.10 -8.10 -9.26
C VAL A 40 -3.36 -8.94 -9.41
N ALA A 41 -3.41 -10.11 -8.76
CA ALA A 41 -4.58 -10.98 -8.81
C ALA A 41 -5.84 -10.29 -8.28
N PHE A 42 -5.71 -9.53 -7.19
CA PHE A 42 -6.81 -8.75 -6.61
C PHE A 42 -7.30 -7.65 -7.56
N GLY A 43 -6.39 -6.95 -8.23
CA GLY A 43 -6.75 -5.96 -9.26
C GLY A 43 -7.51 -6.59 -10.42
N VAL A 44 -7.02 -7.71 -10.95
CA VAL A 44 -7.69 -8.45 -12.04
C VAL A 44 -9.06 -8.97 -11.60
N TRP A 45 -9.14 -9.59 -10.42
CA TRP A 45 -10.40 -10.07 -9.85
C TRP A 45 -11.43 -8.95 -9.68
N SER A 46 -11.00 -7.79 -9.17
CA SER A 46 -11.84 -6.61 -9.04
C SER A 46 -12.40 -6.18 -10.40
N TRP A 47 -11.57 -6.15 -11.44
CA TRP A 47 -11.99 -5.83 -12.80
C TRP A 47 -12.97 -6.83 -13.42
N VAL A 48 -13.04 -8.07 -12.92
CA VAL A 48 -14.04 -9.05 -13.36
C VAL A 48 -15.36 -8.87 -12.59
N ILE A 49 -15.29 -8.71 -11.27
CA ILE A 49 -16.46 -8.64 -10.40
C ILE A 49 -17.27 -7.37 -10.63
N TRP A 50 -16.64 -6.20 -10.63
CA TRP A 50 -17.37 -4.94 -10.61
C TRP A 50 -18.17 -4.66 -11.89
N PRO A 51 -17.66 -4.91 -13.12
CA PRO A 51 -18.46 -4.76 -14.32
C PRO A 51 -19.60 -5.78 -14.40
N THR A 52 -19.37 -7.01 -13.93
CA THR A 52 -20.41 -8.05 -13.88
C THR A 52 -21.52 -7.65 -12.90
N PHE A 53 -21.14 -7.14 -11.74
CA PHE A 53 -22.07 -6.61 -10.75
C PHE A 53 -22.88 -5.43 -11.32
N LEU A 54 -22.23 -4.47 -11.99
CA LEU A 54 -22.91 -3.35 -12.63
C LEU A 54 -23.92 -3.82 -13.68
N LYS A 55 -23.56 -4.84 -14.48
CA LYS A 55 -24.48 -5.44 -15.47
C LYS A 55 -25.71 -6.05 -14.81
N ASN A 56 -25.55 -6.66 -13.63
CA ASN A 56 -26.67 -7.21 -12.88
C ASN A 56 -27.55 -6.10 -12.29
N ILE A 57 -26.94 -5.06 -11.72
CA ILE A 57 -27.67 -3.88 -11.22
C ILE A 57 -28.44 -3.22 -12.35
N TRP A 58 -27.84 -3.02 -13.52
CA TRP A 58 -28.52 -2.43 -14.68
C TRP A 58 -29.80 -3.20 -15.06
N LYS A 59 -29.84 -4.51 -14.85
CA LYS A 59 -31.02 -5.35 -15.14
C LYS A 59 -32.01 -5.45 -13.99
N ASP A 60 -31.68 -4.96 -12.81
CA ASP A 60 -32.57 -4.98 -11.65
C ASP A 60 -33.74 -4.02 -11.88
N PRO A 61 -35.00 -4.43 -11.65
CA PRO A 61 -36.17 -3.58 -11.87
C PRO A 61 -36.20 -2.33 -10.99
N ARG A 62 -35.40 -2.26 -9.92
CA ARG A 62 -35.27 -1.05 -9.08
C ARG A 62 -34.34 0.01 -9.66
N SER A 63 -33.58 -0.32 -10.71
CA SER A 63 -32.55 0.59 -11.24
C SER A 63 -33.12 1.75 -12.05
N PHE A 64 -34.26 1.52 -12.69
CA PHE A 64 -34.88 2.51 -13.56
C PHE A 64 -36.38 2.59 -13.28
N SER A 65 -36.87 3.81 -13.08
CA SER A 65 -38.30 4.15 -13.11
C SER A 65 -38.52 5.21 -14.19
N ASP A 66 -38.72 6.48 -13.81
CA ASP A 66 -38.77 7.63 -14.74
C ASP A 66 -37.36 8.13 -15.14
N GLY A 67 -36.33 7.44 -14.65
CA GLY A 67 -34.92 7.75 -14.83
C GLY A 67 -34.05 6.89 -13.92
N PRO A 68 -32.73 7.18 -13.84
CA PRO A 68 -31.83 6.51 -12.92
C PRO A 68 -32.29 6.72 -11.47
N THR A 69 -32.54 5.64 -10.75
CA THR A 69 -32.94 5.74 -9.35
C THR A 69 -31.73 5.96 -8.44
N ALA A 70 -31.98 6.29 -7.18
CA ALA A 70 -30.93 6.32 -6.16
C ALA A 70 -30.25 4.95 -5.99
N PHE A 71 -31.02 3.86 -6.13
CA PHE A 71 -30.47 2.50 -6.11
C PHE A 71 -29.43 2.32 -7.21
N PHE A 72 -29.75 2.64 -8.46
CA PHE A 72 -28.78 2.54 -9.54
C PHE A 72 -27.57 3.47 -9.35
N THR A 73 -27.84 4.73 -8.99
CA THR A 73 -26.81 5.77 -8.90
C THR A 73 -25.76 5.45 -7.83
N VAL A 74 -26.18 5.02 -6.64
CA VAL A 74 -25.26 4.64 -5.56
C VAL A 74 -24.39 3.46 -5.99
N HIS A 75 -24.97 2.44 -6.61
CA HIS A 75 -24.21 1.27 -7.07
C HIS A 75 -23.26 1.62 -8.21
N LEU A 76 -23.64 2.52 -9.12
CA LEU A 76 -22.76 3.00 -10.18
C LEU A 76 -21.54 3.74 -9.60
N VAL A 77 -21.75 4.64 -8.63
CA VAL A 77 -20.65 5.35 -7.94
C VAL A 77 -19.74 4.36 -7.21
N LEU A 78 -20.31 3.39 -6.49
CA LEU A 78 -19.55 2.33 -5.82
C LEU A 78 -18.72 1.50 -6.79
N VAL A 79 -19.27 1.14 -7.95
CA VAL A 79 -18.54 0.41 -9.00
C VAL A 79 -17.37 1.23 -9.52
N ILE A 80 -17.59 2.51 -9.85
CA ILE A 80 -16.53 3.38 -10.37
C ILE A 80 -15.42 3.55 -9.33
N ALA A 81 -15.76 3.87 -8.09
CA ALA A 81 -14.78 4.02 -7.01
C ALA A 81 -13.97 2.74 -6.79
N SER A 82 -14.63 1.58 -6.75
CA SER A 82 -13.97 0.28 -6.59
C SER A 82 -13.08 -0.08 -7.77
N LEU A 83 -13.46 0.25 -9.01
CA LEU A 83 -12.61 0.03 -10.18
C LEU A 83 -11.36 0.91 -10.16
N VAL A 84 -11.48 2.17 -9.70
CA VAL A 84 -10.32 3.05 -9.48
C VAL A 84 -9.38 2.45 -8.45
N PHE A 85 -9.90 2.03 -7.28
CA PHE A 85 -9.07 1.39 -6.25
C PHE A 85 -8.42 0.08 -6.74
N GLY A 86 -9.18 -0.80 -7.40
CA GLY A 86 -8.68 -2.04 -7.97
C GLY A 86 -7.58 -1.81 -9.02
N THR A 87 -7.72 -0.75 -9.84
CA THR A 87 -6.70 -0.37 -10.82
C THR A 87 -5.43 0.15 -10.15
N VAL A 88 -5.54 1.05 -9.17
CA VAL A 88 -4.39 1.55 -8.40
C VAL A 88 -3.65 0.39 -7.74
N ILE A 89 -4.37 -0.53 -7.08
CA ILE A 89 -3.80 -1.71 -6.44
C ILE A 89 -3.12 -2.62 -7.47
N GLY A 90 -3.77 -2.90 -8.59
CA GLY A 90 -3.21 -3.73 -9.66
C GLY A 90 -1.91 -3.15 -10.24
N VAL A 91 -1.90 -1.84 -10.51
CA VAL A 91 -0.69 -1.13 -10.99
C VAL A 91 0.44 -1.19 -9.97
N LEU A 92 0.16 -0.99 -8.68
CA LEU A 92 1.17 -1.14 -7.61
C LEU A 92 1.72 -2.57 -7.54
N GLY A 93 0.86 -3.58 -7.67
CA GLY A 93 1.26 -4.99 -7.75
C GLY A 93 2.18 -5.28 -8.94
N VAL A 94 1.85 -4.78 -10.13
CA VAL A 94 2.68 -4.93 -11.34
C VAL A 94 4.04 -4.28 -11.14
N ARG A 95 4.07 -3.06 -10.58
CA ARG A 95 5.32 -2.35 -10.30
C ARG A 95 6.20 -3.09 -9.29
N GLY A 96 5.60 -3.63 -8.22
CA GLY A 96 6.30 -4.46 -7.23
C GLY A 96 6.87 -5.73 -7.85
N PHE A 97 6.07 -6.43 -8.66
CA PHE A 97 6.50 -7.64 -9.36
C PHE A 97 7.69 -7.37 -10.31
N LEU A 98 7.61 -6.32 -11.13
CA LEU A 98 8.68 -5.95 -12.05
C LEU A 98 9.95 -5.51 -11.32
N ALA A 99 9.84 -4.77 -10.22
CA ALA A 99 10.99 -4.37 -9.40
C ALA A 99 11.73 -5.59 -8.81
N THR A 100 11.00 -6.68 -8.55
CA THR A 100 11.58 -7.91 -8.01
C THR A 100 12.15 -8.85 -9.08
N ARG A 101 11.86 -8.60 -10.36
CA ARG A 101 12.49 -9.28 -11.52
C ARG A 101 13.81 -8.62 -11.96
N ARG A 102 14.05 -7.36 -11.59
CA ARG A 102 15.28 -6.62 -11.91
C ARG A 102 16.43 -6.87 -10.92
N ARG A 103 16.22 -7.72 -9.92
CA ARG A 103 17.22 -8.20 -8.96
C ARG A 103 17.35 -9.71 -9.12
#